data_AF-A0A316KAK5-F1
#
_entry.id   AF-A0A316KAK5-F1
#
_cell.length_a   1.000
_cell.length_b   1.000
_cell.length_c   1.000
_cell.angle_alpha   90.00
_cell.angle_beta   90.00
_cell.angle_gamma   90.00
#
_symmetry.space_group_name_H-M   'P 1'
#
loop_
_entity.id
_entity.type
_entity.pdbx_description
1 polymer ?
#
loop_
_entity_poly.entity_id
_entity_poly.type
_entity_poly.pdbx_seq_one_letter_code
_entity_poly.pdbx_strand_id
1 'polypeptide(L)'
;MELFNFVFRLGVVFAIYGFLWGLIEIGFRLLTSGRQRTVGEVYLLRGIKYVFLADVVFLFCIDGGASKMNYLNQLVLAGIILLTYFVGKFQNNQNRNRIFQVFTNATRALPKQLTLFNLRAEIAVIVLALTVFTLLNFAPQYAENPISVWFYESIVDIEDTVFFGFIFKIVGFFFLLNLFFKMINGINFILNGGRAPEDPFNKIDNDRDNDHYDPWEEVK
;
A
#
# COMPACT_ATOMS: atom_id res chain seq x y z
N MET A 1 21.91 6.36 -12.22
CA MET A 1 20.98 7.43 -12.63
C MET A 1 19.68 6.86 -13.15
N GLU A 2 19.70 5.93 -14.09
CA GLU A 2 18.47 5.36 -14.69
C GLU A 2 17.57 4.63 -13.69
N LEU A 3 18.14 3.84 -12.77
CA LEU A 3 17.39 3.16 -11.70
C LEU A 3 16.63 4.16 -10.82
N PHE A 4 17.33 5.15 -10.27
CA PHE A 4 16.72 6.17 -9.42
C PHE A 4 15.64 6.96 -10.15
N ASN A 5 15.84 7.28 -11.43
CA ASN A 5 14.83 7.97 -12.24
C ASN A 5 13.58 7.11 -12.44
N PHE A 6 13.76 5.81 -12.69
CA PHE A 6 12.64 4.86 -12.82
C PHE A 6 11.87 4.73 -11.51
N VAL A 7 12.58 4.50 -10.39
CA VAL A 7 11.97 4.43 -9.05
C VAL A 7 11.26 5.74 -8.72
N PHE A 8 11.88 6.89 -9.03
CA PHE A 8 11.30 8.21 -8.86
C PHE A 8 9.98 8.37 -9.61
N ARG A 9 9.99 8.08 -10.92
CA ARG A 9 8.79 8.14 -11.77
C ARG A 9 7.70 7.22 -11.25
N LEU A 10 8.02 5.97 -10.87
CA LEU A 10 7.04 5.07 -10.24
C LEU A 10 6.43 5.68 -8.98
N GLY A 11 7.23 6.35 -8.14
CA GLY A 11 6.70 7.08 -6.99
C GLY A 11 5.66 8.14 -7.34
N VAL A 12 5.91 8.90 -8.42
CA VAL A 12 4.97 9.89 -8.97
C VAL A 12 3.71 9.20 -9.50
N VAL A 13 3.86 8.11 -10.25
CA VAL A 13 2.75 7.29 -10.76
C VAL A 13 1.86 6.79 -9.61
N PHE A 14 2.44 6.25 -8.54
CA PHE A 14 1.68 5.81 -7.37
C PHE A 14 0.93 6.95 -6.68
N ALA A 15 1.53 8.14 -6.62
CA ALA A 15 0.91 9.32 -6.04
C ALA A 15 -0.29 9.80 -6.87
N ILE A 16 -0.12 9.93 -8.19
CA ILE A 16 -1.18 10.37 -9.11
C ILE A 16 -2.30 9.32 -9.16
N TYR A 17 -1.96 8.03 -9.28
CA TYR A 17 -2.95 6.95 -9.24
C TYR A 17 -3.76 6.98 -7.93
N GLY A 18 -3.07 7.13 -6.80
CA GLY A 18 -3.72 7.23 -5.49
C GLY A 18 -4.69 8.42 -5.40
N PHE A 19 -4.32 9.54 -6.02
CA PHE A 19 -5.17 10.72 -6.14
C PHE A 19 -6.39 10.51 -7.04
N LEU A 20 -6.20 10.02 -8.27
CA LEU A 20 -7.27 9.71 -9.21
C LEU A 20 -8.29 8.74 -8.61
N TRP A 21 -7.81 7.66 -8.00
CA TRP A 21 -8.68 6.72 -7.32
C TRP A 21 -9.39 7.36 -6.12
N GLY A 22 -8.75 8.30 -5.42
CA GLY A 22 -9.38 9.10 -4.37
C GLY A 22 -10.59 9.89 -4.88
N LEU A 23 -10.48 10.51 -6.05
CA LEU A 23 -11.60 11.21 -6.70
C LEU A 23 -12.74 10.25 -7.05
N ILE A 24 -12.42 9.07 -7.59
CA ILE A 24 -13.40 8.02 -7.88
C ILE A 24 -14.12 7.58 -6.60
N GLU A 25 -13.39 7.35 -5.50
CA GLU A 25 -13.99 7.00 -4.21
C GLU A 25 -14.94 8.08 -3.68
N ILE A 26 -14.58 9.36 -3.84
CA ILE A 26 -15.43 10.50 -3.48
C ILE A 26 -16.69 10.52 -4.35
N GLY A 27 -16.54 10.39 -5.67
CA GLY A 27 -17.65 10.32 -6.61
C GLY A 27 -18.65 9.22 -6.24
N PHE A 28 -18.15 8.01 -5.95
CA PHE A 28 -19.02 6.93 -5.49
C PHE A 28 -19.71 7.23 -4.16
N ARG A 29 -19.04 7.91 -3.21
CA ARG A 29 -19.66 8.28 -1.91
C ARG A 29 -20.77 9.32 -2.09
N LEU A 30 -20.60 10.27 -3.01
CA LEU A 30 -21.62 11.26 -3.33
C LEU A 30 -22.86 10.59 -3.96
N LEU A 31 -22.65 9.66 -4.90
CA LEU A 31 -23.73 8.92 -5.56
C LEU A 31 -24.49 7.96 -4.64
N THR A 32 -23.84 7.47 -3.57
CA THR A 32 -24.46 6.50 -2.64
C THR A 32 -25.09 7.16 -1.41
N SER A 33 -25.21 8.50 -1.39
CA SER A 33 -25.81 9.30 -0.28
C SER A 33 -25.33 8.89 1.12
N GLY A 34 -24.06 8.48 1.25
CA GLY A 34 -23.51 8.07 2.54
C GLY A 34 -23.99 6.70 3.05
N ARG A 35 -24.56 5.84 2.20
CA ARG A 35 -24.88 4.45 2.57
C ARG A 35 -23.64 3.73 3.10
N GLN A 36 -23.79 3.07 4.25
CA GLN A 36 -22.76 2.22 4.84
C GLN A 36 -22.43 1.07 3.87
N ARG A 37 -21.21 1.06 3.32
CA ARG A 37 -20.77 -0.01 2.42
C ARG A 37 -20.63 -1.32 3.18
N THR A 38 -21.04 -2.41 2.57
CA THR A 38 -20.86 -3.74 3.16
C THR A 38 -19.38 -4.15 3.13
N VAL A 39 -19.00 -5.09 4.00
CA VAL A 39 -17.62 -5.63 4.06
C VAL A 39 -17.16 -6.10 2.68
N GLY A 40 -18.02 -6.83 1.97
CA GLY A 40 -17.75 -7.36 0.64
C GLY A 40 -17.52 -6.25 -0.39
N GLU A 41 -18.36 -5.21 -0.41
CA GLU A 41 -18.21 -4.06 -1.32
C GLU A 41 -16.89 -3.32 -1.11
N VAL A 42 -16.45 -3.14 0.13
CA VAL A 42 -15.19 -2.46 0.45
C VAL A 42 -13.99 -3.28 -0.05
N TYR A 43 -13.98 -4.59 0.17
CA TYR A 43 -12.90 -5.46 -0.29
C TYR A 43 -12.90 -5.65 -1.81
N LEU A 44 -14.08 -5.68 -2.44
CA LEU A 44 -14.20 -5.73 -3.90
C LEU A 44 -13.61 -4.46 -4.52
N LEU A 45 -14.01 -3.28 -4.05
CA LEU A 45 -13.47 -2.00 -4.54
C LEU A 45 -11.96 -1.88 -4.30
N ARG A 46 -11.46 -2.39 -3.17
CA ARG A 46 -10.02 -2.47 -2.88
C ARG A 46 -9.31 -3.46 -3.80
N GLY A 47 -9.94 -4.59 -4.12
CA GLY A 47 -9.46 -5.57 -5.09
C GLY A 47 -9.26 -4.94 -6.46
N ILE A 48 -10.33 -4.32 -6.98
CA ILE A 48 -10.29 -3.61 -8.25
C ILE A 48 -9.19 -2.54 -8.25
N LYS A 49 -9.09 -1.74 -7.19
CA LYS A 49 -8.04 -0.73 -7.03
C LYS A 49 -6.63 -1.31 -7.13
N TYR A 50 -6.36 -2.45 -6.49
CA TYR A 50 -5.01 -3.00 -6.47
C TYR A 50 -4.67 -3.72 -7.78
N VAL A 51 -5.65 -4.35 -8.41
CA VAL A 51 -5.51 -4.96 -9.75
C VAL A 51 -5.19 -3.91 -10.79
N PHE A 52 -5.96 -2.83 -10.87
CA PHE A 52 -5.68 -1.76 -11.83
C PHE A 52 -4.36 -1.05 -11.54
N LEU A 53 -3.98 -0.92 -10.26
CA LEU A 53 -2.66 -0.37 -9.94
C LEU A 53 -1.54 -1.26 -10.47
N ALA A 54 -1.64 -2.58 -10.26
CA ALA A 54 -0.66 -3.53 -10.78
C ALA A 54 -0.56 -3.46 -12.30
N ASP A 55 -1.71 -3.35 -12.97
CA ASP A 55 -1.80 -3.26 -14.43
C ASP A 55 -1.16 -1.97 -14.97
N VAL A 56 -1.50 -0.81 -14.39
CA VAL A 56 -0.88 0.47 -14.74
C VAL A 56 0.64 0.43 -14.54
N VAL A 57 1.11 -0.14 -13.43
CA VAL A 57 2.56 -0.28 -13.19
C VAL A 57 3.22 -1.16 -14.25
N PHE A 58 2.54 -2.21 -14.71
CA PHE A 58 3.01 -3.04 -15.81
C PHE A 58 3.04 -2.27 -17.14
N LEU A 59 2.01 -1.46 -17.44
CA LEU A 59 1.99 -0.58 -18.62
C LEU A 59 3.19 0.38 -18.63
N PHE A 60 3.53 0.97 -17.48
CA PHE A 60 4.73 1.82 -17.34
C PHE A 60 6.05 1.07 -17.54
N CYS A 61 6.08 -0.27 -17.37
CA CYS A 61 7.25 -1.09 -17.67
C CYS A 61 7.40 -1.40 -19.16
N ILE A 62 6.31 -1.53 -19.91
CA ILE A 62 6.36 -1.87 -21.35
C ILE A 62 6.52 -0.62 -22.23
N ASP A 63 5.96 0.53 -21.85
CA ASP A 63 5.98 1.74 -22.69
C ASP A 63 7.38 2.41 -22.74
N GLY A 64 8.35 1.92 -21.94
CA GLY A 64 9.77 2.23 -22.10
C GLY A 64 10.21 3.67 -21.83
N GLY A 65 9.27 4.60 -21.60
CA GLY A 65 9.54 6.04 -21.51
C GLY A 65 10.34 6.49 -20.27
N ALA A 66 10.61 5.61 -19.30
CA ALA A 66 11.20 5.97 -18.02
C ALA A 66 12.72 5.72 -17.90
N SER A 67 13.28 4.75 -18.62
CA SER A 67 14.71 4.41 -18.51
C SER A 67 15.21 3.56 -19.68
N LYS A 68 16.50 3.69 -20.04
CA LYS A 68 17.15 2.81 -21.04
C LYS A 68 17.55 1.43 -20.45
N MET A 69 17.08 1.10 -19.24
CA MET A 69 17.38 -0.17 -18.60
C MET A 69 16.71 -1.33 -19.33
N ASN A 70 17.34 -2.51 -19.28
CA ASN A 70 16.76 -3.75 -19.78
C ASN A 70 15.36 -3.98 -19.20
N TYR A 71 14.42 -4.40 -20.04
CA TYR A 71 13.01 -4.66 -19.67
C TYR A 71 12.88 -5.53 -18.41
N LEU A 72 13.65 -6.61 -18.31
CA LEU A 72 13.64 -7.51 -17.14
C LEU A 72 14.02 -6.79 -15.84
N ASN A 73 14.98 -5.86 -15.88
CA ASN A 73 15.39 -5.11 -14.69
C ASN A 73 14.29 -4.12 -14.28
N GLN A 74 13.63 -3.49 -15.25
CA GLN A 74 12.50 -2.60 -14.97
C GLN A 74 11.33 -3.35 -14.33
N LEU A 75 11.01 -4.53 -14.87
CA LEU A 75 9.93 -5.38 -14.37
C LEU A 75 10.19 -5.87 -12.95
N VAL A 76 11.41 -6.35 -12.66
CA VAL A 76 11.78 -6.80 -11.30
C VAL A 76 11.75 -5.64 -10.31
N LEU A 77 12.29 -4.47 -10.68
CA LEU A 77 12.27 -3.29 -9.82
C LEU A 77 10.83 -2.81 -9.55
N ALA A 78 10.00 -2.75 -10.59
CA ALA A 78 8.59 -2.39 -10.46
C ALA A 78 7.85 -3.38 -9.55
N GLY A 79 8.10 -4.68 -9.69
CA GLY A 79 7.56 -5.72 -8.83
C GLY A 79 7.95 -5.54 -7.36
N ILE A 80 9.22 -5.25 -7.07
CA ILE A 80 9.71 -5.00 -5.70
C ILE A 80 9.06 -3.75 -5.10
N ILE A 81 9.00 -2.66 -5.85
CA ILE A 81 8.41 -1.40 -5.40
C ILE A 81 6.89 -1.56 -5.18
N LEU A 82 6.19 -2.25 -6.09
CA LEU A 82 4.77 -2.56 -5.96
C LEU A 82 4.50 -3.43 -4.72
N LEU A 83 5.31 -4.45 -4.48
CA LEU A 83 5.22 -5.27 -3.27
C LEU A 83 5.44 -4.41 -2.02
N THR A 84 6.47 -3.58 -2.01
CA THR A 84 6.78 -2.69 -0.89
C THR A 84 5.63 -1.71 -0.64
N TYR A 85 4.97 -1.25 -1.70
CA TYR A 85 3.80 -0.39 -1.60
C TYR A 85 2.63 -1.12 -0.94
N PHE A 86 2.32 -2.34 -1.37
CA PHE A 86 1.24 -3.13 -0.78
C PHE A 86 1.54 -3.50 0.67
N VAL A 87 2.77 -3.88 1.00
CA VAL A 87 3.21 -4.10 2.40
C VAL A 87 3.00 -2.81 3.21
N GLY A 88 3.40 -1.67 2.65
CA GLY A 88 3.22 -0.38 3.28
C GLY A 88 1.75 0.01 3.49
N LYS A 89 0.85 -0.41 2.60
CA LYS A 89 -0.61 -0.24 2.76
C LYS A 89 -1.18 -1.20 3.80
N PHE A 90 -0.73 -2.45 3.79
CA PHE A 90 -1.11 -3.48 4.75
C PHE A 90 -0.78 -3.05 6.19
N GLN A 91 0.47 -2.65 6.45
CA GLN A 91 0.91 -2.17 7.76
C GLN A 91 0.12 -0.94 8.21
N ASN A 92 -0.15 0.01 7.31
CA ASN A 92 -0.91 1.21 7.63
C ASN A 92 -2.38 0.89 8.00
N ASN A 93 -2.99 -0.08 7.33
CA ASN A 93 -4.34 -0.55 7.66
C ASN A 93 -4.36 -1.28 9.00
N GLN A 94 -3.36 -2.13 9.28
CA GLN A 94 -3.21 -2.79 10.56
C GLN A 94 -3.00 -1.79 11.71
N ASN A 95 -2.13 -0.80 11.52
CA ASN A 95 -1.83 0.22 12.53
C ASN A 95 -3.04 1.09 12.84
N ARG A 96 -3.80 1.50 11.82
CA ARG A 96 -5.04 2.27 12.02
C ARG A 96 -6.06 1.55 12.92
N ASN A 97 -6.17 0.23 12.81
CA ASN A 97 -7.08 -0.53 13.67
C ASN A 97 -6.55 -0.69 15.09
N ARG A 98 -5.24 -0.82 15.28
CA ARG A 98 -4.62 -0.83 16.63
C ARG A 98 -4.83 0.50 17.34
N ILE A 99 -4.58 1.60 16.65
CA ILE A 99 -4.86 2.96 17.15
C ILE A 99 -6.35 3.07 17.49
N PHE A 100 -7.24 2.63 16.59
CA PHE A 100 -8.68 2.63 16.87
C PHE A 100 -9.03 1.78 18.09
N GLN A 101 -8.45 0.59 18.29
CA GLN A 101 -8.68 -0.24 19.47
C GLN A 101 -8.24 0.47 20.77
N VAL A 102 -7.08 1.13 20.75
CA VAL A 102 -6.57 1.92 21.88
C VAL A 102 -7.51 3.11 22.20
N PHE A 103 -7.93 3.85 21.17
CA PHE A 103 -8.85 4.99 21.33
C PHE A 103 -10.28 4.56 21.72
N THR A 104 -10.77 3.41 21.24
CA THR A 104 -12.10 2.89 21.59
C THR A 104 -12.15 2.36 23.02
N ASN A 105 -11.05 1.80 23.52
CA ASN A 105 -10.93 1.44 24.93
C ASN A 105 -10.91 2.69 25.85
N ALA A 106 -10.41 3.83 25.35
CA ALA A 106 -10.37 5.10 26.07
C ALA A 106 -11.66 5.94 25.98
N THR A 107 -12.47 5.78 24.92
CA THR A 107 -13.71 6.54 24.71
C THR A 107 -14.83 5.63 24.19
N ARG A 108 -15.83 5.36 25.05
CA ARG A 108 -17.01 4.50 24.76
C ARG A 108 -17.97 5.02 23.67
N ALA A 109 -17.59 6.01 22.88
CA ALA A 109 -18.49 6.68 21.96
C ALA A 109 -17.79 7.09 20.66
N LEU A 110 -17.53 6.11 19.78
CA LEU A 110 -17.27 6.39 18.36
C LEU A 110 -17.99 5.37 17.45
N PRO A 111 -18.45 5.81 16.26
CA PRO A 111 -19.34 5.03 15.41
C PRO A 111 -18.64 3.77 14.84
N LYS A 112 -19.38 2.66 14.84
CA LYS A 112 -19.02 1.29 14.36
C LYS A 112 -18.55 1.17 12.90
N GLN A 113 -18.26 2.27 12.20
CA GLN A 113 -18.09 2.31 10.75
C GLN A 113 -16.72 1.82 10.23
N LEU A 114 -15.75 1.49 11.09
CA LEU A 114 -14.37 1.22 10.66
C LEU A 114 -13.71 -0.04 11.26
N THR A 115 -14.48 -1.00 11.78
CA THR A 115 -13.94 -2.25 12.34
C THR A 115 -13.79 -3.39 11.33
N LEU A 116 -13.97 -3.15 10.03
CA LEU A 116 -14.04 -4.21 9.01
C LEU A 116 -12.69 -4.63 8.43
N PHE A 117 -11.61 -4.55 9.23
CA PHE A 117 -10.33 -5.10 8.80
C PHE A 117 -10.30 -6.61 9.00
N ASN A 118 -10.40 -7.32 7.88
CA ASN A 118 -10.13 -8.73 7.76
C ASN A 118 -8.72 -8.91 7.16
N LEU A 119 -7.79 -9.38 7.99
CA LEU A 119 -6.41 -9.65 7.60
C LEU A 119 -6.32 -10.63 6.41
N ARG A 120 -7.17 -11.68 6.41
CA ARG A 120 -7.18 -12.68 5.33
C ARG A 120 -7.63 -12.07 4.01
N ALA A 121 -8.65 -11.22 4.04
CA ALA A 121 -9.14 -10.54 2.85
C ALA A 121 -8.13 -9.50 2.31
N GLU A 122 -7.41 -8.81 3.20
CA GLU A 122 -6.36 -7.89 2.82
C GLU A 122 -5.20 -8.60 2.11
N ILE A 123 -4.74 -9.72 2.69
CA ILE A 123 -3.70 -10.55 2.08
C ILE A 123 -4.20 -11.12 0.75
N ALA A 124 -5.43 -11.64 0.69
CA ALA A 124 -5.99 -12.20 -0.53
C ALA A 124 -6.01 -11.17 -1.68
N VAL A 125 -6.40 -9.93 -1.39
CA VAL A 125 -6.43 -8.86 -2.39
C VAL A 125 -5.02 -8.46 -2.85
N ILE A 126 -4.03 -8.41 -1.95
CA ILE A 126 -2.63 -8.13 -2.31
C ILE A 126 -2.04 -9.26 -3.17
N VAL A 127 -2.24 -10.52 -2.74
CA VAL A 127 -1.76 -11.70 -3.47
C VAL A 127 -2.41 -11.77 -4.85
N LEU A 128 -3.71 -11.48 -4.97
CA LEU A 128 -4.41 -11.41 -6.24
C LEU A 128 -3.78 -10.35 -7.16
N ALA A 129 -3.52 -9.14 -6.67
CA ALA A 129 -2.90 -8.08 -7.46
C ALA A 129 -1.49 -8.45 -7.94
N LEU A 130 -0.66 -9.04 -7.08
CA LEU A 130 0.67 -9.52 -7.46
C LEU A 130 0.63 -10.70 -8.44
N THR A 131 -0.38 -11.57 -8.31
CA THR A 131 -0.61 -12.66 -9.26
C THR A 131 -0.97 -12.09 -10.62
N VAL A 132 -1.88 -11.12 -10.69
CA VAL A 132 -2.22 -10.43 -11.94
C VAL A 132 -0.98 -9.78 -12.56
N PHE A 133 -0.19 -9.03 -11.78
CA PHE A 133 1.06 -8.44 -12.26
C PHE A 133 1.99 -9.47 -12.93
N THR A 134 2.11 -10.65 -12.30
CA THR A 134 2.96 -11.74 -12.82
C THR A 134 2.35 -12.39 -14.06
N LEU A 135 1.02 -12.56 -14.10
CA LEU A 135 0.32 -13.14 -15.26
C LEU A 135 0.38 -12.23 -16.49
N LEU A 136 0.35 -10.91 -16.31
CA LEU A 136 0.50 -9.94 -17.40
C LEU A 136 1.84 -10.08 -18.13
N ASN A 137 2.89 -10.56 -17.46
CA ASN A 137 4.16 -10.88 -18.11
C ASN A 137 4.05 -12.03 -19.14
N PHE A 138 3.12 -12.96 -18.94
CA PHE A 138 2.87 -14.06 -19.89
C PHE A 138 1.85 -13.71 -20.98
N ALA A 139 0.96 -12.76 -20.69
CA ALA A 139 -0.10 -12.34 -21.60
C ALA A 139 -0.27 -10.82 -21.57
N PRO A 140 0.68 -10.07 -22.16
CA PRO A 140 0.72 -8.60 -22.09
C PRO A 140 -0.49 -7.95 -22.78
N GLN A 141 -1.14 -8.64 -23.73
CA GLN A 141 -2.33 -8.11 -24.41
C GLN A 141 -3.51 -7.80 -23.46
N TYR A 142 -3.54 -8.37 -22.26
CA TYR A 142 -4.60 -8.08 -21.28
C TYR A 142 -4.35 -6.79 -20.49
N ALA A 143 -3.13 -6.23 -20.56
CA ALA A 143 -2.80 -4.98 -19.89
C ALA A 143 -3.43 -3.76 -20.60
N GLU A 144 -3.58 -3.85 -21.92
CA GLU A 144 -4.16 -2.79 -22.77
C GLU A 144 -5.70 -2.80 -22.73
N ASN A 145 -6.29 -2.83 -21.53
CA ASN A 145 -7.73 -2.63 -21.39
C ASN A 145 -8.07 -1.13 -21.33
N PRO A 146 -9.28 -0.71 -21.76
CA PRO A 146 -9.63 0.72 -21.83
C PRO A 146 -9.52 1.47 -20.50
N ILE A 147 -9.73 0.78 -19.38
CA ILE A 147 -9.68 1.40 -18.05
C ILE A 147 -8.22 1.66 -17.63
N SER A 148 -7.35 0.67 -17.81
CA SER A 148 -5.93 0.79 -17.51
C SER A 148 -5.23 1.77 -18.43
N VAL A 149 -5.59 1.80 -19.72
CA VAL A 149 -5.12 2.81 -20.67
C VAL A 149 -5.58 4.20 -20.25
N TRP A 150 -6.86 4.37 -19.85
CA TRP A 150 -7.34 5.65 -19.33
C TRP A 150 -6.57 6.10 -18.07
N PHE A 151 -6.28 5.18 -17.14
CA PHE A 151 -5.45 5.52 -15.97
C PHE A 151 -4.02 5.88 -16.40
N TYR A 152 -3.43 5.13 -17.31
CA TYR A 152 -2.09 5.39 -17.82
C TYR A 152 -1.99 6.78 -18.45
N GLU A 153 -2.84 7.07 -19.43
CA GLU A 153 -2.90 8.37 -20.12
C GLU A 153 -3.19 9.51 -19.15
N SER A 154 -4.17 9.35 -18.25
CA SER A 154 -4.48 10.36 -17.23
C SER A 154 -3.30 10.65 -16.30
N ILE A 155 -2.49 9.63 -15.98
CA ILE A 155 -1.30 9.79 -15.14
C ILE A 155 -0.21 10.55 -15.91
N VAL A 156 0.05 10.16 -17.17
CA VAL A 156 1.03 10.81 -18.03
C VAL A 156 0.65 12.27 -18.28
N ASP A 157 -0.62 12.55 -18.60
CA ASP A 157 -1.12 13.91 -18.80
C ASP A 157 -0.93 14.78 -17.54
N ILE A 158 -1.24 14.24 -16.36
CA ILE A 158 -1.03 14.95 -15.09
C ILE A 158 0.46 15.14 -14.80
N GLU A 159 1.30 14.14 -15.08
CA GLU A 159 2.76 14.21 -14.92
C GLU A 159 3.38 15.32 -15.81
N ASP A 160 2.89 15.45 -17.04
CA ASP A 160 3.39 16.38 -18.06
C ASP A 160 2.87 17.81 -17.88
N THR A 161 1.74 17.99 -17.20
CA THR A 161 1.27 19.34 -16.86
C THR A 161 2.24 20.07 -15.92
N VAL A 162 2.60 21.32 -16.25
CA VAL A 162 3.65 22.07 -15.53
C VAL A 162 3.36 22.21 -14.04
N PHE A 163 2.15 22.63 -13.67
CA PHE A 163 1.81 22.90 -12.27
C PHE A 163 1.52 21.61 -11.48
N PHE A 164 0.63 20.74 -11.98
CA PHE A 164 0.30 19.51 -11.26
C PHE A 164 1.47 18.52 -11.26
N GLY A 165 2.20 18.39 -12.38
CA GLY A 165 3.39 17.57 -12.46
C GLY A 165 4.45 17.95 -11.44
N PHE A 166 4.67 19.25 -11.19
CA PHE A 166 5.56 19.71 -10.13
C PHE A 166 5.10 19.27 -8.73
N ILE A 167 3.81 19.46 -8.41
CA ILE A 167 3.23 19.04 -7.13
C ILE A 167 3.38 17.53 -6.95
N PHE A 168 3.02 16.74 -7.96
CA PHE A 168 3.09 15.28 -7.88
C PHE A 168 4.52 14.76 -7.86
N LYS A 169 5.50 15.46 -8.44
CA LYS A 169 6.94 15.14 -8.26
C LYS A 169 7.38 15.31 -6.80
N ILE A 170 6.94 16.36 -6.11
CA ILE A 170 7.20 16.56 -4.67
C ILE A 170 6.50 15.47 -3.85
N VAL A 171 5.21 15.22 -4.11
CA VAL A 171 4.45 14.18 -3.39
C VAL A 171 5.05 12.80 -3.63
N GLY A 172 5.43 12.49 -4.87
CA GLY A 172 6.10 11.26 -5.28
C GLY A 172 7.44 11.07 -4.57
N PHE A 173 8.22 12.14 -4.39
CA PHE A 173 9.46 12.10 -3.60
C PHE A 173 9.20 11.66 -2.14
N PHE A 174 8.27 12.32 -1.44
CA PHE A 174 7.93 11.96 -0.06
C PHE A 174 7.34 10.56 0.05
N PHE A 175 6.53 10.18 -0.94
CA PHE A 175 5.99 8.84 -1.03
C PHE A 175 7.09 7.78 -1.14
N LEU A 176 8.12 8.01 -1.96
CA LEU A 176 9.27 7.11 -2.07
C LEU A 176 10.13 7.07 -0.83
N LEU A 177 10.37 8.21 -0.17
CA LEU A 177 11.06 8.21 1.12
C LEU A 177 10.31 7.34 2.14
N ASN A 178 9.00 7.48 2.22
CA ASN A 178 8.16 6.64 3.08
C ASN A 178 8.25 5.16 2.70
N LEU A 179 8.23 4.86 1.40
CA LEU A 179 8.39 3.50 0.88
C LEU A 179 9.76 2.90 1.27
N PHE A 180 10.82 3.68 1.15
CA PHE A 180 12.17 3.29 1.50
C PHE A 180 12.32 2.98 2.99
N PHE A 181 11.77 3.82 3.87
CA PHE A 181 11.76 3.54 5.32
C PHE A 181 10.98 2.28 5.66
N LYS A 182 9.85 2.04 4.99
CA LYS A 182 9.07 0.80 5.17
C LYS A 182 9.83 -0.44 4.72
N MET A 183 10.57 -0.34 3.62
CA MET A 183 11.43 -1.41 3.14
C MET A 183 12.53 -1.74 4.15
N ILE A 184 13.25 -0.72 4.67
CA ILE A 184 14.27 -0.89 5.71
C ILE A 184 13.67 -1.56 6.94
N ASN A 185 12.50 -1.10 7.39
CA ASN A 185 11.84 -1.69 8.55
C ASN A 185 11.40 -3.14 8.31
N GLY A 186 10.96 -3.47 7.10
CA GLY A 186 10.64 -4.84 6.69
C GLY A 186 11.87 -5.75 6.68
N ILE A 187 12.99 -5.26 6.16
CA ILE A 187 14.27 -5.99 6.17
C ILE A 187 14.75 -6.19 7.61
N ASN A 188 14.76 -5.13 8.43
CA ASN A 188 15.14 -5.19 9.84
C ASN A 188 14.25 -6.17 10.63
N PHE A 189 12.94 -6.20 10.36
CA PHE A 189 12.03 -7.15 10.98
C PHE A 189 12.41 -8.60 10.66
N ILE A 190 12.77 -8.89 9.41
CA ILE A 190 13.20 -10.23 8.99
C ILE A 190 14.57 -10.57 9.61
N LEU A 191 15.52 -9.65 9.56
CA LEU A 191 16.86 -9.83 10.13
C LEU A 191 16.85 -10.00 11.66
N ASN A 192 15.92 -9.33 12.35
CA ASN A 192 15.73 -9.44 13.79
C ASN A 192 14.86 -10.64 14.20
N GLY A 193 14.61 -11.60 13.30
CA GLY A 193 13.89 -12.84 13.60
C GLY A 193 12.39 -12.65 13.87
N GLY A 194 11.76 -11.65 13.25
CA GLY A 194 10.33 -11.38 13.42
C GLY A 194 9.98 -10.64 14.72
N ARG A 195 10.98 -10.11 15.43
CA ARG A 195 10.74 -9.17 16.54
C ARG A 195 10.41 -7.80 15.96
N ALA A 196 9.26 -7.25 16.34
CA ALA A 196 8.93 -5.86 16.01
C ALA A 196 10.06 -4.95 16.53
N PRO A 197 10.46 -3.89 15.80
CA PRO A 197 11.40 -2.91 16.33
C PRO A 197 10.91 -2.46 17.71
N GLU A 198 11.78 -2.55 18.73
CA GLU A 198 11.46 -2.03 20.05
C GLU A 198 11.08 -0.55 19.90
N ASP A 199 9.85 -0.20 20.28
CA ASP A 199 9.40 1.19 20.32
C ASP A 199 10.24 1.90 21.39
N PRO A 200 11.06 2.91 21.05
CA PRO A 200 11.93 3.57 22.02
C PRO A 200 11.15 4.27 23.15
N PHE A 201 9.83 4.43 23.02
CA PHE A 201 8.96 4.99 24.04
C PHE A 201 8.36 3.95 25.00
N ASN A 202 8.61 2.65 24.80
CA ASN A 202 8.11 1.58 25.69
C ASN A 202 9.13 1.14 26.76
N LYS A 203 10.22 1.91 26.94
CA LYS A 203 11.26 1.73 27.97
C LYS A 203 11.10 2.66 29.18
N ILE A 204 9.91 3.19 29.39
CA ILE A 204 9.59 3.94 30.60
C ILE A 204 8.57 3.09 31.38
N ASP A 205 9.01 2.64 32.54
CA ASP A 205 8.29 1.87 33.56
C ASP A 205 8.21 0.34 33.36
N ASN A 206 9.28 -0.35 33.77
CA ASN A 206 9.20 -1.64 34.47
C ASN A 206 10.47 -1.88 35.30
N ASP A 207 10.79 -0.90 36.15
CA ASP A 207 11.77 -1.05 37.23
C ASP A 207 11.08 -0.72 38.57
N ARG A 208 9.95 -1.37 38.85
CA ARG A 208 9.40 -1.48 40.20
C ARG A 208 8.72 -2.84 40.40
N ASP A 209 9.22 -3.49 41.43
CA ASP A 209 8.61 -4.56 42.21
C ASP A 209 8.64 -5.98 41.62
N ASN A 210 9.71 -6.65 42.06
CA ASN A 210 9.74 -8.07 42.37
C ASN A 210 8.46 -8.50 43.13
N ASP A 211 8.14 -9.79 42.96
CA ASP A 211 7.11 -10.55 43.68
C ASP A 211 5.73 -10.57 43.01
N HIS A 212 5.58 -11.42 41.99
CA HIS A 212 4.30 -12.12 41.78
C HIS A 212 4.52 -13.61 41.49
N TYR A 213 4.00 -14.39 42.43
CA TYR A 213 3.84 -15.83 42.55
C TYR A 213 3.31 -16.50 41.26
N ASP A 214 3.96 -17.57 40.79
CA ASP A 214 3.50 -18.45 39.70
C ASP A 214 2.97 -19.77 40.29
N PRO A 215 1.64 -19.99 40.44
CA PRO A 215 1.12 -21.11 41.23
C PRO A 215 0.85 -22.42 40.45
N TRP A 216 1.40 -22.63 39.26
CA TRP A 216 1.13 -23.87 38.49
C TRP A 216 2.35 -24.46 37.77
N GLU A 217 3.43 -24.72 38.51
CA GLU A 217 4.35 -25.80 38.16
C GLU A 217 3.57 -27.10 37.92
N GLU A 218 3.94 -27.77 36.84
CA GLU A 218 3.26 -28.90 36.22
C GLU A 218 3.13 -30.10 37.18
N VAL A 219 1.91 -30.64 37.31
CA VAL A 219 1.69 -31.93 37.96
C VAL A 219 1.98 -33.05 36.98
N LYS A 220 2.94 -33.91 37.32
CA LYS A 220 3.02 -35.31 36.90
C LYS A 220 3.04 -36.20 38.13
#